data_AF-A0A7C4YAM0-F1
#
_entry.id   AF-A0A7C4YAM0-F1
#
_cell.length_a   1.000
_cell.length_b   1.000
_cell.length_c   1.000
_cell.angle_alpha   90.00
_cell.angle_beta   90.00
_cell.angle_gamma   90.00
#
_symmetry.space_group_name_H-M   'P 1'
#
loop_
_entity.id
_entity.type
_entity.pdbx_description
1 polymer ?
#
loop_
_entity_poly.entity_id
_entity_poly.type
_entity_poly.pdbx_seq_one_letter_code
_entity_poly.pdbx_strand_id
1 'polypeptide(L)'
;MRKQFFAVVIVAALLTACGSKKAAFQFSQDIVKKERSLITDIEKTENAVERYNAAEQFDSIAIVGEKMEKMIDEKMNEIKAMKAPKAKGAEEFKSASIRYFEFMKSLYTGYKNYGKAATPEERDKVIQDVMKIVNDKDKAIKDMQTAQKKYADDNGFKLEN
;
A
#
# COMPACT_ATOMS: atom_id res chain seq x y z
N MET A 1 5.65 11.69 12.21
CA MET A 1 5.80 11.89 10.74
C MET A 1 4.51 12.48 10.21
N ARG A 2 4.54 13.51 9.35
CA ARG A 2 3.30 14.13 8.82
C ARG A 2 2.39 13.06 8.23
N LYS A 3 1.11 13.08 8.63
CA LYS A 3 -0.02 12.22 8.20
C LYS A 3 -0.32 12.35 6.70
N GLN A 4 0.66 12.10 5.84
CA GLN A 4 0.46 12.11 4.40
C GLN A 4 -0.08 10.75 3.98
N PHE A 5 -1.41 10.74 3.84
CA PHE A 5 -2.24 9.62 3.44
C PHE A 5 -1.67 8.87 2.23
N PHE A 6 -1.70 7.54 2.33
CA PHE A 6 -1.63 6.57 1.24
C PHE A 6 -2.93 6.60 0.41
N ALA A 7 -3.25 7.74 -0.22
CA ALA A 7 -4.50 7.88 -0.97
C ALA A 7 -4.25 7.66 -2.47
N VAL A 8 -4.49 6.43 -2.93
CA VAL A 8 -4.70 6.15 -4.36
C VAL A 8 -6.07 6.66 -4.80
N VAL A 9 -6.09 7.20 -6.01
CA VAL A 9 -7.18 7.96 -6.64
C VAL A 9 -8.40 7.06 -6.90
N ILE A 10 -9.61 7.57 -6.64
CA ILE A 10 -10.88 6.88 -6.92
C ILE A 10 -11.08 6.79 -8.43
N VAL A 11 -11.70 5.73 -8.94
CA VAL A 11 -12.03 5.62 -10.37
C VAL A 11 -13.50 5.98 -10.58
N ALA A 12 -13.82 6.83 -11.56
CA ALA A 12 -15.19 7.19 -11.93
C ALA A 12 -15.58 6.70 -13.32
N ALA A 13 -16.82 6.20 -13.41
CA ALA A 13 -17.34 5.57 -14.61
C ALA A 13 -18.07 6.59 -15.50
N LEU A 14 -17.49 6.91 -16.66
CA LEU A 14 -18.24 7.42 -17.81
C LEU A 14 -18.24 6.34 -18.89
N LEU A 15 -19.07 5.30 -18.71
CA LEU A 15 -19.07 4.15 -19.59
C LEU A 15 -20.18 4.26 -20.64
N THR A 16 -19.79 4.45 -21.91
CA THR A 16 -20.55 3.89 -23.04
C THR A 16 -20.31 2.37 -23.02
N ALA A 17 -21.38 1.61 -22.82
CA ALA A 17 -21.32 0.21 -22.39
C ALA A 17 -20.68 -0.72 -23.46
N CYS A 18 -19.46 -1.18 -23.17
CA CYS A 18 -18.86 -2.37 -23.78
C CYS A 18 -18.28 -3.24 -22.65
N GLY A 19 -18.57 -4.54 -22.63
CA GLY A 19 -18.40 -5.40 -21.44
C GLY A 19 -16.99 -5.46 -20.86
N SER A 20 -15.95 -5.34 -21.70
CA SER A 20 -14.54 -5.31 -21.28
C SER A 20 -14.19 -4.06 -20.46
N LYS A 21 -14.80 -2.90 -20.76
CA LYS A 21 -14.55 -1.65 -20.02
C LYS A 21 -15.12 -1.71 -18.60
N LYS A 22 -16.29 -2.31 -18.43
CA LYS A 22 -16.89 -2.55 -17.11
C LYS A 22 -16.01 -3.46 -16.25
N ALA A 23 -15.51 -4.55 -16.84
CA ALA A 23 -14.60 -5.46 -16.14
C ALA A 23 -13.28 -4.77 -15.75
N ALA A 24 -12.74 -3.91 -16.61
CA ALA A 24 -11.53 -3.15 -16.31
C ALA A 24 -11.72 -2.16 -15.15
N PHE A 25 -12.82 -1.41 -15.18
CA PHE A 25 -13.20 -0.50 -14.10
C PHE A 25 -13.36 -1.24 -12.77
N GLN A 26 -14.12 -2.35 -12.77
CA GLN A 26 -14.35 -3.17 -11.58
C GLN A 26 -13.04 -3.69 -10.99
N PHE A 27 -12.13 -4.18 -11.85
CA PHE A 27 -10.82 -4.67 -11.43
C PHE A 27 -9.98 -3.58 -10.73
N SER A 28 -10.00 -2.35 -11.27
CA SER A 28 -9.34 -1.22 -10.62
C SER A 28 -9.97 -0.86 -9.27
N GLN A 29 -11.31 -0.82 -9.21
CA GLN A 29 -12.06 -0.55 -7.98
C GLN A 29 -11.82 -1.59 -6.89
N ASP A 30 -11.73 -2.87 -7.26
CA ASP A 30 -11.48 -3.96 -6.30
C ASP A 30 -10.09 -3.83 -5.65
N ILE A 31 -9.08 -3.42 -6.41
CA ILE A 31 -7.73 -3.15 -5.87
C ILE A 31 -7.75 -1.91 -4.96
N VAL A 32 -8.35 -0.81 -5.40
CA VAL A 32 -8.49 0.42 -4.58
C VAL A 32 -9.24 0.14 -3.28
N LYS A 33 -10.29 -0.71 -3.32
CA LYS A 33 -11.03 -1.11 -2.12
C LYS A 33 -10.16 -1.85 -1.11
N LYS A 34 -9.24 -2.71 -1.57
CA LYS A 34 -8.30 -3.42 -0.69
C LYS A 34 -7.35 -2.46 0.01
N GLU A 35 -6.81 -1.48 -0.71
CA GLU A 35 -5.97 -0.45 -0.10
C GLU A 35 -6.76 0.37 0.91
N ARG A 36 -7.95 0.86 0.52
CA ARG A 36 -8.80 1.65 1.42
C ARG A 36 -9.19 0.90 2.69
N SER A 37 -9.34 -0.42 2.61
CA SER A 37 -9.64 -1.25 3.78
C SER A 37 -8.52 -1.25 4.83
N LEU A 38 -7.30 -0.83 4.46
CA LEU A 38 -6.16 -0.76 5.37
C LEU A 38 -6.01 0.63 6.04
N ILE A 39 -6.65 1.69 5.54
CA ILE A 39 -6.40 3.07 5.97
C ILE A 39 -6.55 3.23 7.48
N THR A 40 -7.66 2.77 8.05
CA THR A 40 -7.91 2.92 9.49
C THR A 40 -6.91 2.14 10.35
N ASP A 41 -6.48 0.95 9.91
CA ASP A 41 -5.49 0.15 10.64
C ASP A 41 -4.07 0.71 10.48
N ILE A 42 -3.74 1.28 9.33
CA ILE A 42 -2.53 2.08 9.10
C ILE A 42 -2.50 3.24 10.10
N GLU A 43 -3.54 4.08 10.14
CA GLU A 43 -3.60 5.23 11.05
C GLU A 43 -3.46 4.82 12.52
N LYS A 44 -4.15 3.75 12.93
CA LYS A 44 -4.04 3.22 14.30
C LYS A 44 -2.62 2.73 14.59
N THR A 45 -2.00 2.04 13.65
CA THR A 45 -0.65 1.50 13.80
C THR A 45 0.36 2.62 13.89
N GLU A 46 0.32 3.61 13.01
CA GLU A 46 1.22 4.77 13.01
C GLU A 46 1.12 5.56 14.33
N ASN A 47 -0.10 5.86 14.79
CA ASN A 47 -0.30 6.52 16.08
C ASN A 47 0.21 5.68 17.26
N ALA A 48 0.03 4.36 17.21
CA ALA A 48 0.54 3.45 18.24
C ALA A 48 2.07 3.39 18.24
N VAL A 49 2.72 3.31 17.07
CA VAL A 49 4.18 3.35 16.92
C VAL A 49 4.75 4.64 17.49
N GLU A 50 4.17 5.79 17.15
CA GLU A 50 4.59 7.10 17.69
C GLU A 50 4.52 7.12 19.22
N ARG A 51 3.38 6.69 19.79
CA ARG A 51 3.17 6.63 21.24
C ARG A 51 4.14 5.68 21.94
N TYR A 52 4.30 4.47 21.41
CA TYR A 52 5.18 3.46 22.01
C TYR A 52 6.65 3.85 21.89
N ASN A 53 7.04 4.52 20.80
CA ASN A 53 8.39 5.05 20.65
C ASN A 53 8.68 6.13 21.69
N ALA A 54 7.75 7.05 21.94
CA ALA A 54 7.90 8.08 22.98
C ALA A 54 7.99 7.50 24.40
N ALA A 55 7.48 6.29 24.62
CA ALA A 55 7.51 5.57 25.90
C ALA A 55 8.59 4.47 25.95
N GLU A 56 9.45 4.36 24.92
CA GLU A 56 10.49 3.32 24.80
C GLU A 56 9.93 1.87 24.87
N GLN A 57 8.67 1.67 24.48
CA GLN A 57 7.98 0.37 24.51
C GLN A 57 8.24 -0.41 23.20
N PHE A 58 9.48 -0.82 22.97
CA PHE A 58 9.92 -1.43 21.71
C PHE A 58 9.18 -2.75 21.38
N ASP A 59 8.93 -3.61 22.36
CA ASP A 59 8.14 -4.84 22.17
C ASP A 59 6.72 -4.53 21.64
N SER A 60 6.13 -3.42 22.11
CA SER A 60 4.80 -3.00 21.65
C SER A 60 4.84 -2.48 20.21
N ILE A 61 5.92 -1.81 19.81
CA ILE A 61 6.17 -1.44 18.41
C ILE A 61 6.28 -2.70 17.54
N ALA A 62 7.03 -3.71 18.00
CA ALA A 62 7.19 -4.96 17.28
C ALA A 62 5.84 -5.65 17.01
N ILE A 63 4.99 -5.71 18.03
CA ILE A 63 3.66 -6.34 17.96
C ILE A 63 2.76 -5.62 16.95
N VAL A 64 2.66 -4.29 17.01
CA VAL A 64 1.77 -3.55 16.09
C VAL A 64 2.31 -3.52 14.66
N GLY A 65 3.64 -3.44 14.49
CA GLY A 65 4.29 -3.57 13.19
C GLY A 65 4.02 -4.93 12.54
N GLU A 66 4.21 -6.02 13.30
CA GLU A 66 3.94 -7.38 12.81
C GLU A 66 2.47 -7.60 12.45
N LYS A 67 1.54 -7.04 13.23
CA LYS A 67 0.11 -7.11 12.91
C LYS A 67 -0.18 -6.44 11.56
N MET A 68 0.29 -5.22 11.35
CA MET A 68 0.01 -4.48 10.13
C MET A 68 0.70 -5.09 8.90
N GLU A 69 1.93 -5.60 9.07
CA GLU A 69 2.64 -6.37 8.04
C GLU A 69 1.81 -7.57 7.56
N LYS A 70 1.22 -8.34 8.48
CA LYS A 70 0.33 -9.47 8.14
C LYS A 70 -0.91 -9.02 7.38
N MET A 71 -1.57 -7.96 7.82
CA MET A 71 -2.77 -7.43 7.15
C MET A 71 -2.46 -6.98 5.71
N ILE A 72 -1.29 -6.36 5.48
CA ILE A 72 -0.85 -5.98 4.13
C ILE A 72 -0.53 -7.22 3.30
N ASP A 73 0.16 -8.20 3.88
CA ASP A 73 0.48 -9.46 3.19
C ASP A 73 -0.79 -10.20 2.75
N GLU A 74 -1.81 -10.26 3.61
CA GLU A 74 -3.13 -10.80 3.29
C GLU A 74 -3.76 -10.09 2.09
N LYS A 75 -3.80 -8.75 2.09
CA LYS A 75 -4.35 -7.99 0.95
C LYS A 75 -3.53 -8.14 -0.31
N MET A 76 -2.21 -8.21 -0.20
CA MET A 76 -1.33 -8.49 -1.33
C MET A 76 -1.61 -9.89 -1.91
N ASN A 77 -1.82 -10.90 -1.06
CA ASN A 77 -2.15 -12.25 -1.50
C ASN A 77 -3.54 -12.33 -2.15
N GLU A 78 -4.52 -11.59 -1.63
CA GLU A 78 -5.81 -11.41 -2.31
C GLU A 78 -5.64 -10.82 -3.71
N ILE A 79 -4.81 -9.78 -3.88
CA ILE A 79 -4.52 -9.18 -5.20
C ILE A 79 -3.85 -10.19 -6.12
N LYS A 80 -2.83 -10.91 -5.65
CA LYS A 80 -2.14 -11.96 -6.41
C LYS A 80 -3.11 -13.02 -6.93
N ALA A 81 -4.09 -13.40 -6.12
CA ALA A 81 -5.12 -14.38 -6.47
C ALA A 81 -6.20 -13.86 -7.44
N MET A 82 -6.37 -12.54 -7.59
CA MET A 82 -7.33 -11.97 -8.53
C MET A 82 -6.95 -12.34 -9.97
N LYS A 83 -7.92 -12.81 -10.75
CA LYS A 83 -7.74 -13.00 -12.20
C LYS A 83 -7.81 -11.65 -12.91
N ALA A 84 -6.79 -11.29 -13.67
CA ALA A 84 -6.84 -10.09 -14.49
C ALA A 84 -7.91 -10.25 -15.58
N PRO A 85 -8.77 -9.23 -15.82
CA PRO A 85 -9.71 -9.25 -16.93
C PRO A 85 -8.98 -9.21 -18.27
N LYS A 86 -9.68 -9.56 -19.36
CA LYS A 86 -9.21 -9.36 -20.74
C LYS A 86 -9.30 -7.88 -21.15
N ALA A 87 -8.62 -7.03 -20.38
CA ALA A 87 -8.54 -5.59 -20.53
C ALA A 87 -7.08 -5.21 -20.82
N LYS A 88 -6.86 -4.13 -21.56
CA LYS A 88 -5.52 -3.71 -21.96
C LYS A 88 -4.74 -3.25 -20.72
N GLY A 89 -3.55 -3.78 -20.50
CA GLY A 89 -2.69 -3.38 -19.38
C GLY A 89 -3.07 -3.94 -18.00
N ALA A 90 -3.97 -4.93 -17.93
CA ALA A 90 -4.51 -5.42 -16.66
C ALA A 90 -3.46 -6.12 -15.77
N GLU A 91 -2.57 -6.93 -16.37
CA GLU A 91 -1.51 -7.63 -15.62
C GLU A 91 -0.40 -6.66 -15.17
N GLU A 92 -0.10 -5.65 -15.98
CA GLU A 92 0.85 -4.60 -15.66
C GLU A 92 0.34 -3.75 -14.48
N PHE A 93 -0.95 -3.39 -14.51
CA PHE A 93 -1.60 -2.67 -13.42
C PHE A 93 -1.64 -3.51 -12.13
N LYS A 94 -2.00 -4.79 -12.23
CA LYS A 94 -1.94 -5.73 -11.09
C LYS A 94 -0.53 -5.81 -10.50
N SER A 95 0.48 -5.92 -11.35
CA SER A 95 1.89 -6.01 -10.93
C SER A 95 2.36 -4.73 -10.24
N ALA A 96 1.97 -3.56 -10.74
CA ALA A 96 2.26 -2.27 -10.08
C ALA A 96 1.58 -2.17 -8.70
N SER A 97 0.34 -2.65 -8.61
CA SER A 97 -0.41 -2.72 -7.35
C SER A 97 0.31 -3.61 -6.33
N ILE A 98 0.78 -4.79 -6.74
CA ILE A 98 1.53 -5.70 -5.84
C ILE A 98 2.81 -5.02 -5.33
N ARG A 99 3.58 -4.36 -6.20
CA ARG A 99 4.80 -3.63 -5.79
C ARG A 99 4.50 -2.52 -4.78
N TYR A 100 3.37 -1.83 -4.93
CA TYR A 100 2.95 -0.82 -3.98
C TYR A 100 2.58 -1.41 -2.61
N PHE A 101 1.87 -2.54 -2.59
CA PHE A 101 1.59 -3.25 -1.32
C PHE A 101 2.87 -3.82 -0.69
N GLU A 102 3.83 -4.28 -1.49
CA GLU A 102 5.14 -4.73 -1.02
C GLU A 102 5.93 -3.58 -0.39
N PHE A 103 5.90 -2.39 -0.99
CA PHE A 103 6.43 -1.18 -0.38
C PHE A 103 5.75 -0.85 0.95
N MET A 104 4.42 -0.88 1.03
CA MET A 104 3.73 -0.66 2.31
C MET A 104 4.18 -1.69 3.35
N LYS A 105 4.28 -2.97 2.98
CA LYS A 105 4.73 -4.05 3.86
C LYS A 105 6.15 -3.84 4.39
N SER A 106 7.06 -3.31 3.58
CA SER A 106 8.46 -3.10 4.00
C SER A 106 8.58 -2.06 5.11
N LEU A 107 7.73 -1.02 5.12
CA LEU A 107 7.65 -0.05 6.20
C LEU A 107 7.33 -0.71 7.55
N TYR A 108 6.29 -1.56 7.60
CA TYR A 108 5.87 -2.22 8.83
C TYR A 108 6.79 -3.37 9.25
N THR A 109 7.43 -4.03 8.28
CA THR A 109 8.58 -4.90 8.56
C THR A 109 9.69 -4.12 9.27
N GLY A 110 9.95 -2.88 8.84
CA GLY A 110 10.88 -1.96 9.48
C GLY A 110 10.51 -1.66 10.93
N TYR A 111 9.26 -1.30 11.22
CA TYR A 111 8.80 -1.09 12.61
C TYR A 111 8.90 -2.36 13.45
N LYS A 112 8.51 -3.51 12.89
CA LYS A 112 8.67 -4.81 13.56
C LYS A 112 10.13 -5.05 13.96
N ASN A 113 11.05 -4.85 13.02
CA ASN A 113 12.48 -5.09 13.25
C ASN A 113 13.08 -4.06 14.22
N TYR A 114 12.62 -2.81 14.17
CA TYR A 114 13.04 -1.77 15.11
C TYR A 114 12.63 -2.13 16.54
N GLY A 115 11.38 -2.60 16.71
CA GLY A 115 10.90 -3.06 18.01
C GLY A 115 11.63 -4.32 18.53
N LYS A 116 12.11 -5.19 17.63
CA LYS A 116 12.83 -6.43 17.98
C LYS A 116 14.35 -6.26 18.16
N ALA A 117 14.91 -5.11 17.78
CA ALA A 117 16.34 -4.85 17.89
C ALA A 117 16.76 -4.77 19.37
N ALA A 118 17.83 -5.49 19.74
CA ALA A 118 18.20 -5.70 21.13
C ALA A 118 18.90 -4.46 21.73
N THR A 119 19.70 -3.76 20.93
CA THR A 119 20.50 -2.62 21.41
C THR A 119 20.10 -1.31 20.73
N PRO A 120 20.44 -0.14 21.33
CA PRO A 120 20.28 1.15 20.69
C PRO A 120 20.98 1.24 19.33
N GLU A 121 22.19 0.68 19.20
CA GLU A 121 22.96 0.71 17.95
C GLU A 121 22.32 -0.13 16.84
N GLU A 122 21.69 -1.25 17.18
CA GLU A 122 20.90 -2.04 16.22
C GLU A 122 19.64 -1.28 15.80
N ARG A 123 18.97 -0.64 16.75
CA ARG A 123 17.82 0.22 16.51
C ARG A 123 18.16 1.36 15.55
N ASP A 124 19.29 2.02 15.74
CA ASP A 124 19.77 3.08 14.85
C ASP A 124 19.98 2.59 13.41
N LYS A 125 20.59 1.41 13.24
CA LYS A 125 20.77 0.80 11.91
C LYS A 125 19.42 0.52 11.23
N VAL A 126 18.46 -0.04 11.96
CA VAL A 126 17.12 -0.31 11.42
C VAL A 126 16.42 0.99 11.03
N ILE A 127 16.55 2.06 11.82
CA ILE A 127 15.99 3.37 11.49
C ILE A 127 16.56 3.91 10.17
N GLN A 128 17.86 3.75 9.93
CA GLN A 128 18.46 4.20 8.67
C GLN A 128 17.86 3.45 7.47
N ASP A 129 17.56 2.15 7.61
CA ASP A 129 16.90 1.38 6.55
C ASP A 129 15.43 1.79 6.38
N VAL A 130 14.71 2.05 7.47
CA VAL A 130 13.35 2.61 7.42
C VAL A 130 13.33 3.96 6.73
N MET A 131 14.30 4.83 7.00
CA MET A 131 14.41 6.14 6.34
C MET A 131 14.60 6.02 4.83
N LYS A 132 15.41 5.05 4.35
CA LYS A 132 15.54 4.78 2.92
C LYS A 132 14.20 4.39 2.30
N ILE A 133 13.46 3.49 2.95
CA ILE A 133 12.11 3.10 2.51
C ILE A 133 11.19 4.32 2.45
N VAL A 134 11.16 5.14 3.50
CA VAL A 134 10.32 6.35 3.54
C VAL A 134 10.69 7.34 2.43
N ASN A 135 11.97 7.45 2.07
CA ASN A 135 12.42 8.31 0.97
C ASN A 135 11.94 7.81 -0.40
N ASP A 136 11.72 6.50 -0.56
CA ASP A 136 11.17 5.90 -1.78
C ASP A 136 9.63 5.97 -1.87
N LYS A 137 8.96 6.45 -0.82
CA LYS A 137 7.49 6.50 -0.73
C LYS A 137 6.84 7.23 -1.89
N ASP A 138 7.32 8.44 -2.20
CA ASP A 138 6.74 9.26 -3.26
C ASP A 138 6.89 8.58 -4.62
N LYS A 139 7.98 7.83 -4.81
CA LYS A 139 8.20 7.04 -6.02
C LYS A 139 7.21 5.88 -6.09
N ALA A 140 7.06 5.11 -5.02
CA ALA A 140 6.13 3.97 -4.98
C ALA A 140 4.68 4.40 -5.25
N ILE A 141 4.25 5.53 -4.65
CA ILE A 141 2.92 6.11 -4.89
C ILE A 141 2.78 6.55 -6.35
N LYS A 142 3.75 7.31 -6.88
CA LYS A 142 3.70 7.80 -8.27
C LYS A 142 3.70 6.67 -9.28
N ASP A 143 4.48 5.62 -9.06
CA ASP A 143 4.53 4.46 -9.95
C ASP A 143 3.16 3.76 -10.02
N MET A 144 2.50 3.59 -8.87
CA MET A 144 1.15 3.01 -8.80
C MET A 144 0.09 3.92 -9.46
N GLN A 145 0.09 5.21 -9.14
CA GLN A 145 -0.83 6.19 -9.76
C GLN A 145 -0.64 6.27 -11.28
N THR A 146 0.61 6.22 -11.75
CA THR A 146 0.93 6.19 -13.19
C THR A 146 0.38 4.95 -13.86
N ALA A 147 0.56 3.77 -13.23
CA ALA A 147 0.00 2.52 -13.73
C ALA A 147 -1.53 2.54 -13.76
N GLN A 148 -2.17 3.05 -12.70
CA GLN A 148 -3.62 3.19 -12.61
C GLN A 148 -4.16 4.13 -13.69
N LYS A 149 -3.53 5.28 -13.89
CA LYS A 149 -3.91 6.25 -14.92
C LYS A 149 -3.78 5.66 -16.31
N LYS A 150 -2.64 5.03 -16.61
CA LYS A 150 -2.43 4.34 -17.88
C LYS A 150 -3.49 3.27 -18.13
N TYR A 151 -3.81 2.46 -17.12
CA TYR A 151 -4.84 1.44 -17.20
C TYR A 151 -6.24 2.03 -17.45
N ALA A 152 -6.55 3.16 -16.80
CA ALA A 152 -7.78 3.90 -17.02
C ALA A 152 -7.90 4.43 -18.45
N ASP A 153 -6.86 5.09 -18.94
CA ASP A 153 -6.79 5.65 -20.29
C ASP A 153 -6.92 4.54 -21.35
N ASP A 154 -6.19 3.43 -21.18
CA ASP A 154 -6.21 2.29 -22.10
C ASP A 154 -7.57 1.56 -22.16
N ASN A 155 -8.43 1.74 -21.14
CA ASN A 155 -9.74 1.08 -21.05
C ASN A 155 -10.92 2.07 -21.04
N GLY A 156 -10.66 3.36 -21.25
CA GLY A 156 -11.67 4.39 -21.45
C GLY A 156 -12.54 4.68 -20.22
N PHE A 157 -11.97 4.66 -19.02
CA PHE A 157 -12.61 5.15 -17.80
C PHE A 157 -11.77 6.27 -17.15
N LYS A 158 -12.35 7.07 -16.25
CA LYS A 158 -11.66 8.22 -15.65
C LYS A 158 -11.28 7.95 -14.20
N LEU A 159 -10.27 8.68 -13.72
CA LEU A 159 -9.93 8.77 -12.30
C LEU A 159 -10.53 10.06 -11.71
N GLU A 160 -11.00 9.99 -10.47
CA GLU A 160 -11.50 11.08 -9.64
C GLU A 160 -10.71 11.12 -8.32
N ASN A 161 -10.34 12.32 -7.87
CA ASN A 161 -9.60 12.54 -6.63
C ASN A 161 -10.52 12.50 -5.40
#